data_AF-A0A944H3A9-F1
#
_entry.id   AF-A0A944H3A9-F1
#
_cell.length_a   1.000
_cell.length_b   1.000
_cell.length_c   1.000
_cell.angle_alpha   90.00
_cell.angle_beta   90.00
_cell.angle_gamma   90.00
#
_symmetry.space_group_name_H-M   'P 1'
#
loop_
_entity.id
_entity.type
_entity.pdbx_description
1 polymer ?
#
loop_
_entity_poly.entity_id
_entity_poly.type
_entity_poly.pdbx_seq_one_letter_code
_entity_poly.pdbx_strand_id
1 'polypeptide(L)'
;MSKDKPKKRKSLLFRMFIFLIILVVFLVISMAVFATVPAEQLVKVQEFVDVMWWKASVIRWLILTFIIIKVVPWHISRQLNKFGTQVDTLQKEISIAESKNASYETLCELNGYLDSSQRMLAATEKLSNNRIYVGLALVAIELVAVQMPHFI
;
A
#
# COMPACT_ATOMS: atom_id res chain seq x y z
N MET A 1 13.48 -21.92 18.54
CA MET A 1 12.47 -21.22 19.37
C MET A 1 13.01 -19.84 19.76
N SER A 2 12.65 -18.79 19.03
CA SER A 2 13.21 -17.42 19.21
C SER A 2 12.41 -16.64 20.27
N LYS A 3 13.01 -16.43 21.45
CA LYS A 3 12.44 -15.67 22.59
C LYS A 3 12.91 -14.21 22.62
N ASP A 4 12.96 -13.51 21.49
CA ASP A 4 13.56 -12.15 21.42
C ASP A 4 12.71 -11.07 20.73
N LYS A 5 11.38 -11.16 20.85
CA LYS A 5 10.45 -10.16 20.24
C LYS A 5 9.68 -9.19 21.17
N PRO A 6 9.72 -9.22 22.52
CA PRO A 6 8.87 -8.32 23.31
C PRO A 6 9.43 -6.89 23.48
N LYS A 7 10.76 -6.69 23.45
CA LYS A 7 11.39 -5.40 23.78
C LYS A 7 11.27 -4.36 22.65
N LYS A 8 11.40 -4.78 21.39
CA LYS A 8 11.26 -3.91 20.21
C LYS A 8 9.83 -3.40 20.01
N ARG A 9 8.80 -4.22 20.30
CA ARG A 9 7.38 -3.84 20.18
C ARG A 9 6.97 -2.74 21.18
N LYS A 10 7.43 -2.82 22.44
CA LYS A 10 7.13 -1.80 23.47
C LYS A 10 7.74 -0.43 23.13
N SER A 11 8.95 -0.41 22.56
CA SER A 11 9.60 0.83 22.10
C SER A 11 8.85 1.50 20.94
N LEU A 12 8.33 0.72 19.98
CA LEU A 12 7.53 1.25 18.87
C LEU A 12 6.21 1.86 19.35
N LEU A 13 5.50 1.17 20.25
CA LEU A 13 4.22 1.65 20.80
C LEU A 13 4.40 2.94 21.61
N PHE A 14 5.47 3.04 22.40
CA PHE A 14 5.79 4.26 23.14
C PHE A 14 6.13 5.44 22.22
N ARG A 15 6.88 5.20 21.13
CA ARG A 15 7.17 6.22 20.11
C ARG A 15 5.90 6.69 19.38
N MET A 16 5.01 5.75 19.03
CA MET A 16 3.70 6.09 18.46
C MET A 16 2.85 6.91 19.42
N PHE A 17 2.83 6.56 20.71
CA PHE A 17 2.07 7.29 21.71
C PHE A 17 2.57 8.72 21.91
N ILE A 18 3.90 8.92 21.99
CA ILE A 18 4.51 10.25 22.04
C ILE A 18 4.18 11.04 20.78
N PHE A 19 4.30 10.43 19.61
CA PHE A 19 3.93 11.08 18.34
C PHE A 19 2.46 11.53 18.34
N LEU A 20 1.55 10.69 18.84
CA LEU A 20 0.13 10.99 18.96
C LEU A 20 -0.13 12.18 19.88
N ILE A 21 0.54 12.25 21.03
CA ILE A 21 0.45 13.40 21.94
C ILE A 21 0.97 14.66 21.25
N ILE A 22 2.13 14.61 20.61
CA ILE A 22 2.72 15.75 19.90
C ILE A 22 1.75 16.23 18.80
N LEU A 23 1.14 15.31 18.06
CA LEU A 23 0.16 15.62 17.03
C LEU A 23 -1.07 16.33 17.61
N VAL A 24 -1.63 15.81 18.72
CA VAL A 24 -2.79 16.42 19.39
C VAL A 24 -2.45 17.81 19.91
N VAL A 25 -1.29 17.97 20.57
CA VAL A 25 -0.81 19.27 21.05
C VAL A 25 -0.64 20.25 19.89
N PHE A 26 -0.06 19.80 18.78
CA PHE A 26 0.09 20.62 17.57
C PHE A 26 -1.26 21.06 17.00
N LEU A 27 -2.25 20.18 16.95
CA LEU A 27 -3.61 20.53 16.50
C LEU A 27 -4.26 21.56 17.42
N VAL A 28 -4.19 21.38 18.74
CA VAL A 28 -4.76 22.33 19.71
C VAL A 28 -4.10 23.70 19.61
N ILE A 29 -2.76 23.75 19.50
CA ILE A 29 -2.02 25.01 19.32
C ILE A 29 -2.40 25.67 17.99
N SER A 30 -2.51 24.90 16.90
CA SER A 30 -2.92 25.42 15.60
C SER A 30 -4.31 26.06 15.68
N MET A 31 -5.29 25.37 16.28
CA MET A 31 -6.64 25.90 16.46
C MET A 31 -6.65 27.18 17.29
N ALA A 32 -5.87 27.24 18.37
CA ALA A 32 -5.77 28.44 19.21
C ALA A 32 -5.17 29.63 18.44
N VAL A 33 -4.14 29.39 17.62
CA VAL A 33 -3.56 30.41 16.75
C VAL A 33 -4.62 30.92 15.76
N PHE A 34 -5.33 30.02 15.08
CA PHE A 34 -6.40 30.38 14.15
C PHE A 34 -7.55 31.17 14.80
N ALA A 35 -7.91 30.87 16.05
CA ALA A 35 -8.94 31.60 16.79
C ALA A 35 -8.56 33.06 17.11
N THR A 36 -7.25 33.37 17.12
CA THR A 36 -6.75 34.73 17.37
C THR A 36 -6.54 35.56 16.10
N VAL A 37 -6.72 34.97 14.92
CA VAL A 37 -6.57 35.66 13.64
C VAL A 37 -7.85 36.45 13.33
N PRO A 38 -7.79 37.78 13.14
CA PRO A 38 -8.96 38.58 12.78
C PRO A 38 -9.50 38.19 11.39
N ALA A 39 -10.82 38.34 11.19
CA ALA A 39 -11.51 37.89 9.97
C ALA A 39 -10.90 38.40 8.65
N GLU A 40 -10.37 39.61 8.65
CA GLU A 40 -9.70 40.21 7.49
C GLU A 40 -8.39 39.50 7.09
N GLN A 41 -7.70 38.90 8.07
CA GLN A 41 -6.51 38.10 7.84
C GLN A 41 -6.86 36.64 7.56
N LEU A 42 -8.01 36.14 8.03
CA LEU A 42 -8.51 34.81 7.70
C LEU A 42 -8.72 34.65 6.19
N VAL A 43 -9.14 35.70 5.48
CA VAL A 43 -9.24 35.69 4.00
C VAL A 43 -7.88 35.43 3.35
N LYS A 44 -6.81 36.10 3.82
CA LYS A 44 -5.44 35.86 3.32
C LYS A 44 -4.91 34.48 3.66
N VAL A 45 -5.28 33.95 4.83
CA VAL A 45 -4.92 32.59 5.24
C VAL A 45 -5.67 31.56 4.38
N GLN A 46 -6.95 31.80 4.08
CA GLN A 46 -7.73 30.94 3.20
C GLN A 46 -7.17 30.93 1.78
N GLU A 47 -6.87 32.10 1.21
CA GLU A 47 -6.18 32.22 -0.08
C GLU A 47 -4.83 31.48 -0.08
N PHE A 48 -4.05 31.59 1.00
CA PHE A 48 -2.80 30.87 1.15
C PHE A 48 -3.00 29.34 1.22
N VAL A 49 -3.98 28.87 1.99
CA VAL A 49 -4.33 27.45 2.12
C VAL A 49 -4.80 26.89 0.77
N ASP A 50 -5.64 27.61 0.05
CA ASP A 50 -6.12 27.21 -1.27
C ASP A 50 -4.96 27.08 -2.27
N VAL A 51 -4.06 28.07 -2.31
CA VAL A 51 -2.88 28.03 -3.18
C VAL A 51 -1.95 26.86 -2.80
N MET A 52 -1.72 26.63 -1.52
CA MET A 52 -0.88 25.52 -1.04
C MET A 52 -1.54 24.16 -1.32
N TRP A 53 -2.86 24.09 -1.26
CA TRP A 53 -3.61 22.90 -1.64
C TRP A 53 -3.47 22.60 -3.13
N TRP A 54 -3.60 23.60 -4.00
CA TRP A 54 -3.40 23.43 -5.45
C TRP A 54 -1.99 22.95 -5.77
N LYS A 55 -0.96 23.52 -5.13
CA LYS A 55 0.42 23.06 -5.27
C LYS A 55 0.59 21.61 -4.80
N ALA A 56 0.01 21.26 -3.65
CA ALA A 56 0.03 19.89 -3.13
C ALA A 56 -0.73 18.92 -4.05
N SER A 57 -1.83 19.37 -4.68
CA SER A 57 -2.62 18.61 -5.64
C SER A 57 -1.78 18.28 -6.88
N VAL A 58 -1.08 19.26 -7.46
CA VAL A 58 -0.15 19.03 -8.59
C VAL A 58 0.91 18.00 -8.23
N ILE A 59 1.54 18.12 -7.06
CA ILE A 59 2.55 17.15 -6.60
C ILE A 59 1.93 15.75 -6.44
N ARG A 60 0.73 15.65 -5.87
CA ARG A 60 0.01 14.36 -5.74
C ARG A 60 -0.26 13.72 -7.09
N TRP A 61 -0.72 14.49 -8.08
CA TRP A 61 -0.93 13.99 -9.45
C TRP A 61 0.37 13.52 -10.12
N LEU A 62 1.49 14.22 -9.90
CA LEU A 62 2.80 13.79 -10.37
C LEU A 62 3.22 12.46 -9.72
N ILE A 63 3.05 12.34 -8.41
CA ILE A 63 3.35 11.10 -7.67
C ILE A 63 2.44 9.96 -8.15
N LEU A 64 1.14 10.20 -8.30
CA LEU A 64 0.18 9.22 -8.77
C LEU A 64 0.52 8.72 -10.17
N THR A 65 0.87 9.65 -11.06
CA THR A 65 1.32 9.34 -12.42
C THR A 65 2.58 8.48 -12.40
N PHE A 66 3.56 8.83 -11.56
CA PHE A 66 4.76 8.02 -11.36
C PHE A 66 4.43 6.61 -10.85
N ILE A 67 3.51 6.50 -9.88
CA ILE A 67 3.07 5.22 -9.34
C ILE A 67 2.44 4.36 -10.44
N ILE A 68 1.51 4.92 -11.21
CA ILE A 68 0.79 4.20 -12.27
C ILE A 68 1.73 3.77 -13.40
N ILE A 69 2.66 4.63 -13.83
CA ILE A 69 3.52 4.34 -14.98
C ILE A 69 4.72 3.47 -14.62
N LYS A 70 5.29 3.62 -13.41
CA LYS A 70 6.54 2.95 -13.03
C LYS A 70 6.35 1.92 -11.95
N VAL A 71 5.70 2.28 -10.85
CA VAL A 71 5.66 1.42 -9.65
C VAL A 71 4.72 0.24 -9.85
N VAL A 72 3.52 0.48 -10.40
CA VAL A 72 2.52 -0.58 -10.63
C VAL A 72 3.04 -1.65 -11.60
N PRO A 73 3.54 -1.30 -12.82
CA PRO A 73 4.07 -2.31 -13.73
C PRO A 73 5.26 -3.07 -13.14
N TRP A 74 6.18 -2.35 -12.49
CA TRP A 74 7.32 -2.97 -11.82
C TRP A 74 6.89 -3.97 -10.74
N HIS A 75 5.90 -3.60 -9.91
CA HIS A 75 5.40 -4.47 -8.86
C HIS A 75 4.70 -5.72 -9.43
N ILE A 76 3.87 -5.56 -10.47
CA ILE A 76 3.20 -6.66 -11.16
C ILE A 76 4.23 -7.63 -11.75
N SER A 77 5.22 -7.13 -12.50
CA SER A 77 6.29 -7.97 -13.07
C SER A 77 7.07 -8.72 -11.99
N ARG A 78 7.33 -8.09 -10.85
CA ARG A 78 8.03 -8.73 -9.73
C ARG A 78 7.20 -9.86 -9.11
N GLN A 79 5.89 -9.67 -8.98
CA GLN A 79 4.99 -10.71 -8.47
C GLN A 79 4.85 -11.87 -9.46
N LEU A 80 4.72 -11.58 -10.76
CA LEU A 80 4.70 -12.61 -11.82
C LEU A 80 5.94 -13.50 -11.76
N ASN A 81 7.13 -12.90 -11.70
CA ASN A 81 8.38 -13.66 -11.62
C ASN A 81 8.46 -14.51 -10.34
N LYS A 82 8.02 -13.95 -9.20
CA LYS A 82 8.01 -14.65 -7.92
C LYS A 82 7.08 -15.86 -7.95
N PHE A 83 5.83 -15.68 -8.37
CA PHE A 83 4.87 -16.77 -8.44
C PHE A 83 5.22 -17.80 -9.51
N GLY A 84 5.74 -17.37 -10.66
CA GLY A 84 6.26 -18.29 -11.69
C GLY A 84 7.38 -19.17 -11.16
N THR A 85 8.36 -18.57 -10.48
CA THR A 85 9.47 -19.32 -9.86
C THR A 85 8.96 -20.28 -8.77
N GLN A 86 7.97 -19.87 -7.98
CA GLN A 86 7.36 -20.72 -6.96
C GLN A 86 6.63 -21.93 -7.57
N VAL A 87 5.86 -21.72 -8.64
CA VAL A 87 5.18 -22.80 -9.38
C VAL A 87 6.22 -23.79 -9.94
N ASP A 88 7.27 -23.30 -10.60
CA ASP A 88 8.32 -24.15 -11.15
C ASP A 88 9.05 -24.95 -10.06
N THR A 89 9.28 -24.34 -8.90
CA THR A 89 9.95 -24.99 -7.77
C THR A 89 9.06 -26.07 -7.16
N LEU A 90 7.77 -25.77 -6.93
CA LEU A 90 6.81 -26.73 -6.38
C LEU A 90 6.58 -27.91 -7.33
N GLN A 91 6.53 -27.69 -8.65
CA GLN A 91 6.46 -28.79 -9.63
C GLN A 91 7.68 -29.71 -9.57
N LYS A 92 8.88 -29.14 -9.40
CA LYS A 92 10.10 -29.93 -9.18
C LYS A 92 10.05 -30.69 -7.86
N GLU A 93 9.58 -30.08 -6.79
CA GLU A 93 9.46 -30.74 -5.49
C GLU A 93 8.46 -31.90 -5.53
N ILE A 94 7.31 -31.73 -6.20
CA ILE A 94 6.31 -32.78 -6.40
C ILE A 94 6.91 -33.95 -7.20
N SER A 95 7.57 -33.68 -8.34
CA SER A 95 8.19 -34.76 -9.14
C SER A 95 9.30 -35.49 -8.37
N ILE A 96 10.09 -34.80 -7.56
CA ILE A 96 11.08 -35.42 -6.67
C ILE A 96 10.40 -36.25 -5.59
N ALA A 97 9.33 -35.74 -4.97
CA ALA A 97 8.58 -36.46 -3.94
C ALA A 97 7.92 -37.73 -4.49
N GLU A 98 7.33 -37.66 -5.68
CA GLU A 98 6.79 -38.81 -6.41
C GLU A 98 7.87 -39.84 -6.70
N SER A 99 9.03 -39.42 -7.20
CA SER A 99 10.16 -40.33 -7.48
C SER A 99 10.69 -41.05 -6.23
N LYS A 100 10.47 -40.48 -5.04
CA LYS A 100 10.90 -41.03 -3.74
C LYS A 100 9.79 -41.78 -3.01
N ASN A 101 8.63 -42.01 -3.65
CA ASN A 101 7.45 -42.61 -3.02
C ASN A 101 7.04 -41.88 -1.73
N ALA A 102 7.00 -40.55 -1.75
CA ALA A 102 6.53 -39.75 -0.62
C ALA A 102 5.10 -40.12 -0.22
N SER A 103 4.74 -39.85 1.03
CA SER A 103 3.39 -40.16 1.53
C SER A 103 2.33 -39.36 0.77
N TYR A 104 1.13 -39.93 0.68
CA TYR A 104 -0.02 -39.28 0.06
C TYR A 104 -0.31 -37.90 0.68
N GLU A 105 -0.18 -37.78 2.01
CA GLU A 105 -0.41 -36.52 2.72
C GLU A 105 0.58 -35.43 2.30
N THR A 106 1.87 -35.77 2.15
CA THR A 106 2.89 -34.83 1.67
C THR A 106 2.64 -34.39 0.22
N LEU A 107 2.23 -35.32 -0.66
CA LEU A 107 1.87 -34.97 -2.04
C LEU A 107 0.60 -34.12 -2.11
N CYS A 108 -0.39 -34.37 -1.25
CA CYS A 108 -1.60 -33.58 -1.17
C CYS A 108 -1.30 -32.15 -0.71
N GLU A 109 -0.43 -31.99 0.29
CA GLU A 109 -0.01 -30.68 0.78
C GLU A 109 0.73 -29.87 -0.29
N LEU A 110 1.72 -30.50 -0.96
CA LEU A 110 2.47 -29.86 -2.04
C LEU A 110 1.59 -29.46 -3.22
N ASN A 111 0.63 -30.32 -3.61
CA ASN A 111 -0.34 -29.98 -4.65
C ASN A 111 -1.26 -28.83 -4.24
N GLY A 112 -1.64 -28.74 -2.97
CA GLY A 112 -2.40 -27.60 -2.44
C GLY A 112 -1.63 -26.28 -2.54
N TYR A 113 -0.34 -26.29 -2.21
CA TYR A 113 0.53 -25.12 -2.39
C TYR A 113 0.74 -24.77 -3.87
N LEU A 114 0.87 -25.76 -4.75
CA LEU A 114 1.01 -25.56 -6.19
C LEU A 114 -0.23 -24.87 -6.76
N ASP A 115 -1.42 -25.40 -6.49
CA ASP A 115 -2.69 -24.84 -6.96
C ASP A 115 -2.90 -23.41 -6.46
N SER A 116 -2.66 -23.16 -5.16
CA SER A 116 -2.70 -21.80 -4.62
C SER A 116 -1.74 -20.86 -5.35
N SER A 117 -0.52 -21.30 -5.63
CA SER A 117 0.49 -20.49 -6.33
C SER A 117 0.10 -20.22 -7.78
N GLN A 118 -0.49 -21.21 -8.47
CA GLN A 118 -1.00 -21.07 -9.84
C GLN A 118 -2.18 -20.10 -9.90
N ARG A 119 -3.11 -20.14 -8.94
CA ARG A 119 -4.22 -19.17 -8.86
C ARG A 119 -3.69 -17.75 -8.65
N MET A 120 -2.68 -17.56 -7.80
CA MET A 120 -2.05 -16.25 -7.59
C MET A 120 -1.32 -15.76 -8.85
N LEU A 121 -0.63 -16.64 -9.57
CA LEU A 121 0.01 -16.32 -10.85
C LEU A 121 -1.05 -15.86 -11.87
N ALA A 122 -2.10 -16.65 -12.08
CA ALA A 122 -3.18 -16.33 -13.02
C ALA A 122 -3.92 -15.03 -12.65
N ALA A 123 -4.15 -14.78 -11.36
CA ALA A 123 -4.74 -13.52 -10.89
C ALA A 123 -3.81 -12.32 -11.18
N THR A 124 -2.50 -12.50 -10.99
CA THR A 124 -1.50 -11.46 -11.27
C THR A 124 -1.37 -11.20 -12.77
N GLU A 125 -1.47 -12.22 -13.61
CA GLU A 125 -1.50 -12.07 -15.08
C GLU A 125 -2.75 -11.30 -15.53
N LYS A 126 -3.92 -11.64 -14.97
CA LYS A 126 -5.16 -10.86 -15.20
C LYS A 126 -4.99 -9.40 -14.80
N LEU A 127 -4.34 -9.14 -13.66
CA LEU A 127 -4.05 -7.78 -13.19
C LEU A 127 -3.11 -7.04 -14.15
N SER A 128 -2.10 -7.73 -14.67
CA SER A 128 -1.17 -7.20 -15.68
C SER A 128 -1.88 -6.78 -16.97
N ASN A 129 -2.75 -7.65 -17.48
CA ASN A 129 -3.53 -7.39 -18.69
C ASN A 129 -4.55 -6.26 -18.48
N ASN A 130 -5.08 -6.14 -17.27
CA ASN A 130 -6.05 -5.12 -16.88
C ASN A 130 -5.43 -3.92 -16.17
N ARG A 131 -4.15 -3.60 -16.43
CA ARG A 131 -3.41 -2.51 -15.77
C ARG A 131 -4.10 -1.15 -15.83
N ILE A 132 -4.88 -0.90 -16.88
CA ILE A 132 -5.66 0.34 -17.06
C ILE A 132 -6.68 0.50 -15.93
N TYR A 133 -7.38 -0.57 -15.56
CA TYR A 133 -8.37 -0.54 -14.49
C TYR A 133 -7.73 -0.30 -13.11
N VAL A 134 -6.50 -0.80 -12.90
CA VAL A 134 -5.73 -0.51 -11.68
C VAL A 134 -5.38 0.98 -11.62
N GLY A 135 -4.94 1.56 -12.74
CA GLY A 135 -4.68 2.99 -12.85
C GLY A 135 -5.94 3.82 -12.60
N LEU A 136 -7.06 3.45 -13.24
CA LEU A 136 -8.35 4.14 -13.05
C LEU A 136 -8.86 4.03 -11.61
N ALA A 137 -8.69 2.88 -10.95
CA ALA A 137 -9.07 2.71 -9.55
C ALA A 137 -8.24 3.63 -8.62
N LEU A 138 -6.93 3.76 -8.87
CA LEU A 138 -6.06 4.66 -8.11
C LEU A 138 -6.46 6.13 -8.32
N VAL A 139 -6.80 6.51 -9.54
CA VAL A 139 -7.33 7.86 -9.87
C VAL A 139 -8.66 8.10 -9.18
N ALA A 140 -9.58 7.14 -9.19
CA ALA A 140 -10.87 7.25 -8.53
C ALA A 140 -10.73 7.42 -7.00
N ILE A 141 -9.80 6.69 -6.37
CA ILE A 141 -9.50 6.85 -4.94
C ILE A 141 -8.99 8.26 -4.64
N GLU A 142 -8.05 8.80 -5.43
CA GLU A 142 -7.53 10.17 -5.24
C GLU A 142 -8.66 11.22 -5.36
N LEU A 143 -9.52 11.08 -6.37
CA LEU A 143 -10.66 11.99 -6.57
C LEU A 143 -11.66 11.94 -5.41
N VAL A 144 -12.07 10.75 -4.98
CA VAL A 144 -13.09 10.58 -3.93
C VAL A 144 -12.53 10.94 -2.55
N ALA A 145 -11.33 10.47 -2.21
CA ALA A 145 -10.79 10.60 -0.88
C ALA A 145 -10.13 11.96 -0.61
N VAL A 146 -9.58 12.61 -1.65
CA VAL A 146 -8.72 13.78 -1.46
C VAL A 146 -9.27 15.04 -2.13
N GLN A 147 -9.93 14.93 -3.27
CA GLN A 147 -10.42 16.10 -4.01
C GLN A 147 -11.86 16.46 -3.63
N MET A 148 -12.76 15.48 -3.48
CA MET A 148 -14.17 15.73 -3.14
C MET A 148 -14.38 16.55 -1.85
N PRO A 149 -13.61 16.38 -0.76
CA PRO A 149 -13.75 17.22 0.44
C PRO A 149 -13.46 18.71 0.24
N HIS A 150 -13.00 19.14 -0.94
CA HIS A 150 -12.77 20.57 -1.27
C HIS A 150 -13.68 21.06 -2.40
N PHE A 151 -14.48 20.18 -3.00
CA PHE A 151 -15.51 20.55 -3.98
C PHE A 151 -16.91 20.66 -3.34
N ILE A 152 -17.08 20.24 -2.09
CA ILE A 152 -18.30 20.30 -1.28
C ILE A 152 -18.09 21.35 -0.19
#